data_AF-A0A7C6P7B2-F1
#
_entry.id   AF-A0A7C6P7B2-F1
#
_cell.length_a   1.000
_cell.length_b   1.000
_cell.length_c   1.000
_cell.angle_alpha   90.00
_cell.angle_beta   90.00
_cell.angle_gamma   90.00
#
_symmetry.space_group_name_H-M   'P 1'
#
loop_
_entity.id
_entity.type
_entity.pdbx_description
1 polymer ?
#
loop_
_entity_poly.entity_id
_entity_poly.type
_entity_poly.pdbx_seq_one_letter_code
_entity_poly.pdbx_strand_id
1 'polypeptide(L)'
;MVGEISDRIALNGMKFYGYHGVMPEEQELGQLFIVDVEMSCDLREAGEKDDLTKTVDYSQVFELVKGIVTGEPYLLIEALAERIAGSVLAEFPVPEVLV
;
A
#
# COMPACT_ATOMS: atom_id res chain seq x y z
N MET A 1 -20.87 11.90 19.60
CA MET A 1 -20.16 10.76 18.98
C MET A 1 -19.70 11.25 17.63
N VAL A 2 -18.39 11.43 17.46
CA VAL A 2 -17.79 11.66 16.13
C VAL A 2 -17.95 10.32 15.41
N GLY A 3 -18.57 10.31 14.23
CA GLY A 3 -18.76 9.07 13.47
C GLY A 3 -17.41 8.39 13.26
N GLU A 4 -17.39 7.06 13.39
CA GLU A 4 -16.24 6.26 12.97
C GLU A 4 -15.85 6.67 11.55
N ILE A 5 -14.56 6.93 11.33
CA ILE A 5 -14.02 7.21 10.00
C ILE A 5 -14.33 5.98 9.13
N SER A 6 -15.33 6.08 8.25
CA SER A 6 -15.82 4.95 7.45
C SER A 6 -15.28 4.95 6.01
N ASP A 7 -14.72 6.07 5.56
CA ASP A 7 -14.30 6.21 4.18
C ASP A 7 -12.92 5.58 3.99
N ARG A 8 -12.72 4.98 2.80
CA ARG A 8 -11.51 4.25 2.46
C ARG A 8 -11.09 4.53 1.02
N ILE A 9 -9.79 4.62 0.81
CA ILE A 9 -9.18 4.57 -0.53
C ILE A 9 -8.62 3.16 -0.72
N ALA A 10 -9.02 2.49 -1.81
CA ALA A 10 -8.56 1.15 -2.14
C ALA A 10 -7.81 1.14 -3.49
N LEU A 11 -6.57 0.65 -3.46
CA LEU A 11 -5.75 0.34 -4.62
C LEU A 11 -5.73 -1.17 -4.81
N ASN A 12 -6.54 -1.66 -5.76
CA ASN A 12 -6.73 -3.10 -5.96
C ASN A 12 -6.00 -3.62 -7.20
N GLY A 13 -5.47 -4.84 -7.10
CA GLY A 13 -4.87 -5.58 -8.18
C GLY A 13 -3.58 -4.96 -8.70
N MET A 14 -2.83 -4.27 -7.84
CA MET A 14 -1.54 -3.70 -8.23
C MET A 14 -0.57 -4.83 -8.54
N LYS A 15 0.00 -4.80 -9.74
CA LYS A 15 0.78 -5.91 -10.30
C LYS A 15 2.23 -5.50 -10.47
N PHE A 16 3.12 -6.18 -9.76
CA PHE A 16 4.54 -5.89 -9.76
C PHE A 16 5.34 -7.18 -9.93
N TYR A 17 6.43 -7.12 -10.69
CA TYR A 17 7.34 -8.25 -10.78
C TYR A 17 8.38 -8.12 -9.66
N GLY A 18 8.43 -9.13 -8.80
CA GLY A 18 9.31 -9.15 -7.62
C GLY A 18 10.06 -10.48 -7.53
N TYR A 19 11.10 -10.48 -6.70
CA TYR A 19 12.00 -11.62 -6.52
C TYR A 19 11.94 -12.16 -5.09
N HIS A 20 10.77 -12.04 -4.44
CA HIS A 20 10.57 -12.56 -3.09
C HIS A 20 10.29 -14.06 -3.11
N GLY A 21 10.71 -14.75 -2.04
CA GLY A 21 10.50 -16.18 -1.88
C GLY A 21 11.59 -16.84 -1.05
N VAL A 22 11.30 -18.04 -0.54
CA VAL A 22 12.24 -18.83 0.28
C VAL A 22 13.17 -19.64 -0.60
N MET A 23 12.67 -20.09 -1.75
CA MET A 23 13.41 -20.96 -2.66
C MET A 23 14.35 -20.12 -3.54
N PRO A 24 15.59 -20.57 -3.80
CA PRO A 24 16.52 -19.86 -4.68
C PRO A 24 15.92 -19.54 -6.05
N GLU A 25 15.11 -20.45 -6.61
CA GLU A 25 14.45 -20.29 -7.89
C GLU A 25 13.45 -19.11 -7.90
N GLU A 26 12.78 -18.83 -6.77
CA GLU A 26 11.87 -17.69 -6.65
C GLU A 26 12.65 -16.36 -6.71
N GLN A 27 13.85 -16.32 -6.14
CA GLN A 27 14.71 -15.14 -6.14
C GLN A 27 15.49 -14.96 -7.45
N GLU A 28 15.67 -16.02 -8.24
CA GLU A 28 16.34 -15.96 -9.54
C GLU A 28 15.35 -15.65 -10.67
N LEU A 29 14.23 -16.37 -10.73
CA LEU A 29 13.23 -16.20 -11.79
C LEU A 29 12.29 -15.04 -11.51
N GLY A 30 11.97 -14.80 -10.23
CA GLY A 30 10.93 -13.87 -9.83
C GLY A 30 9.53 -14.34 -10.24
N GLN A 31 8.53 -13.56 -9.85
CA GLN A 31 7.13 -13.80 -10.17
C GLN A 31 6.31 -12.52 -10.07
N LEU A 32 5.06 -12.58 -10.55
CA LEU A 32 4.12 -11.49 -10.40
C LEU A 32 3.51 -11.51 -9.00
N PHE A 33 3.70 -10.44 -8.25
CA PHE A 33 3.00 -10.16 -7.00
C PHE A 33 1.80 -9.27 -7.29
N ILE A 34 0.66 -9.64 -6.70
CA ILE A 34 -0.57 -8.86 -6.74
C ILE A 34 -0.81 -8.33 -5.34
N VAL A 35 -0.87 -7.01 -5.20
CA VAL A 35 -1.02 -6.33 -3.91
C VAL A 35 -2.29 -5.50 -3.95
N ASP A 36 -3.11 -5.66 -2.92
CA ASP A 36 -4.22 -4.78 -2.60
C ASP A 36 -3.80 -3.90 -1.41
N VAL A 37 -4.13 -2.62 -1.42
CA VAL A 37 -3.91 -1.73 -0.28
C VAL A 37 -5.16 -0.91 -0.05
N GLU A 38 -5.67 -0.93 1.18
CA GLU A 38 -6.82 -0.14 1.60
C GLU A 38 -6.44 0.73 2.80
N MET A 39 -6.76 2.02 2.74
CA MET A 39 -6.43 2.99 3.79
C MET A 39 -7.69 3.69 4.30
N SER A 40 -7.90 3.66 5.62
CA SER A 40 -8.98 4.42 6.25
C SER A 40 -8.62 5.91 6.29
N CYS A 41 -9.50 6.80 5.84
CA CYS A 41 -9.26 8.25 5.84
C CYS A 41 -10.59 9.04 5.74
N ASP A 42 -10.68 10.24 6.34
CA ASP A 42 -11.87 11.10 6.16
C ASP A 42 -11.78 11.81 4.80
N LEU A 43 -12.60 11.40 3.84
CA LEU A 43 -12.55 11.91 2.45
C LEU A 43 -13.52 13.07 2.19
N ARG A 44 -14.33 13.44 3.18
CA ARG A 44 -15.41 14.42 3.00
C ARG A 44 -14.89 15.79 2.58
N GLU A 45 -13.88 16.33 3.27
CA GLU A 45 -13.36 17.67 2.93
C GLU A 45 -12.77 17.70 1.52
N ALA A 46 -12.04 16.65 1.13
CA ALA A 46 -11.48 16.52 -0.21
C ALA A 46 -12.58 16.41 -1.28
N GLY A 47 -13.61 15.59 -1.04
CA GLY A 47 -14.73 15.41 -1.96
C GLY A 47 -15.63 16.63 -2.10
N GLU A 48 -15.83 17.41 -1.02
CA GLU A 48 -16.62 18.65 -1.05
C GLU A 48 -15.89 19.79 -1.77
N LYS A 49 -14.56 19.82 -1.68
CA LYS A 49 -13.73 20.94 -2.16
C LYS A 49 -12.95 20.65 -3.44
N ASP A 50 -12.92 19.40 -3.89
CA ASP A 50 -12.10 18.94 -5.02
C ASP A 50 -10.63 19.36 -4.87
N ASP A 51 -10.05 19.10 -3.68
CA ASP A 51 -8.71 19.57 -3.29
C ASP A 51 -7.82 18.41 -2.84
N LEU A 52 -6.77 18.12 -3.63
CA LEU A 52 -5.80 17.05 -3.36
C LEU A 52 -5.03 17.27 -2.05
N THR A 53 -4.88 18.51 -1.59
CA THR A 53 -4.17 18.81 -0.33
C THR A 53 -4.95 18.39 0.92
N LYS A 54 -6.22 17.98 0.73
CA LYS A 54 -7.15 17.54 1.79
C LYS A 54 -7.31 16.03 1.86
N THR A 55 -6.53 15.28 1.10
CA THR A 55 -6.58 13.81 1.08
C THR A 55 -5.19 13.20 1.05
N VAL A 56 -5.13 11.88 1.11
CA VAL A 56 -3.94 11.10 0.82
C VAL A 56 -3.79 10.97 -0.69
N ASP A 57 -2.61 11.30 -1.20
CA ASP A 57 -2.28 11.10 -2.61
C ASP A 57 -1.97 9.62 -2.88
N TYR A 58 -2.99 8.90 -3.35
CA TYR A 58 -2.87 7.48 -3.66
C TYR A 58 -1.83 7.16 -4.74
N SER A 59 -1.43 8.13 -5.58
CA SER A 59 -0.38 7.91 -6.57
C SER A 59 0.99 7.73 -5.91
N GLN A 60 1.23 8.45 -4.80
CA GLN A 60 2.44 8.29 -4.00
C GLN A 60 2.44 6.95 -3.26
N VAL A 61 1.28 6.52 -2.76
CA VAL A 61 1.11 5.19 -2.14
C VAL A 61 1.41 4.08 -3.16
N PHE A 62 0.90 4.20 -4.38
CA PHE A 62 1.17 3.25 -5.46
C PHE A 62 2.69 3.14 -5.74
N GLU A 63 3.38 4.27 -5.89
CA GLU A 63 4.83 4.26 -6.15
C GLU A 63 5.64 3.74 -4.95
N LEU A 64 5.21 4.02 -3.72
CA LEU A 64 5.80 3.44 -2.51
C LEU A 64 5.68 1.90 -2.52
N VAL A 65 4.47 1.37 -2.75
CA VAL A 65 4.22 -0.08 -2.79
C VAL A 65 5.05 -0.72 -3.91
N LYS A 66 5.03 -0.13 -5.11
CA LYS A 66 5.84 -0.58 -6.24
C LYS A 66 7.33 -0.62 -5.90
N GLY A 67 7.86 0.43 -5.29
CA GLY A 67 9.26 0.50 -4.88
C GLY A 67 9.64 -0.60 -3.89
N ILE A 68 8.74 -0.91 -2.95
CA ILE A 68 8.95 -2.00 -1.99
C ILE A 68 8.91 -3.37 -2.67
N VAL A 69 7.91 -3.65 -3.51
CA VAL A 69 7.71 -4.97 -4.14
C VAL A 69 8.74 -5.26 -5.24
N THR A 70 9.22 -4.23 -5.94
CA THR A 70 10.26 -4.38 -6.97
C THR A 70 11.69 -4.25 -6.42
N GLY A 71 11.81 -3.97 -5.12
CA GLY A 71 13.08 -3.71 -4.45
C GLY A 71 13.76 -4.96 -3.90
N GLU A 72 14.37 -4.82 -2.73
CA GLU A 72 15.10 -5.91 -2.06
C GLU A 72 14.19 -7.13 -1.82
N PRO A 73 14.67 -8.35 -2.14
CA PRO A 73 13.94 -9.57 -1.87
C PRO A 73 13.61 -9.76 -0.38
N TYR A 74 12.44 -10.34 -0.14
CA TYR A 74 12.00 -10.82 1.17
C TYR A 74 11.79 -12.32 1.03
N LEU A 75 11.99 -13.05 2.12
CA LEU A 75 11.71 -14.49 2.12
C LEU A 75 10.21 -14.79 2.24
N LEU A 76 9.47 -13.91 2.91
CA LEU A 76 8.09 -14.11 3.33
C LEU A 76 7.22 -12.96 2.83
N ILE A 77 6.00 -13.30 2.40
CA ILE A 77 4.99 -12.28 2.04
C ILE A 77 4.54 -11.50 3.27
N GLU A 78 4.63 -12.09 4.46
CA GLU A 78 4.36 -11.43 5.73
C GLU A 78 5.33 -10.28 5.98
N ALA A 79 6.63 -10.47 5.70
CA ALA A 79 7.63 -9.41 5.83
C ALA A 79 7.43 -8.31 4.78
N LEU A 80 7.04 -8.69 3.57
CA LEU A 80 6.71 -7.75 2.51
C LEU A 80 5.46 -6.91 2.87
N ALA A 81 4.39 -7.56 3.33
CA ALA A 81 3.16 -6.90 3.75
C ALA A 81 3.39 -5.97 4.96
N GLU A 82 4.14 -6.42 5.97
CA GLU A 82 4.53 -5.59 7.12
C GLU A 82 5.34 -4.37 6.68
N ARG A 83 6.27 -4.54 5.73
CA ARG A 83 7.05 -3.43 5.19
C ARG A 83 6.15 -2.41 4.48
N ILE A 84 5.20 -2.87 3.67
CA ILE A 84 4.25 -2.00 2.97
C ILE A 84 3.38 -1.26 3.99
N ALA A 85 2.71 -1.97 4.89
CA ALA A 85 1.81 -1.41 5.88
C ALA A 85 2.54 -0.39 6.77
N GLY A 86 3.71 -0.76 7.29
CA GLY A 86 4.53 0.12 8.13
C GLY A 86 5.02 1.36 7.40
N SER A 87 5.38 1.26 6.12
CA SER A 87 5.81 2.43 5.34
C SER A 87 4.63 3.36 5.02
N VAL A 88 3.45 2.80 4.71
CA VAL A 88 2.23 3.60 4.49
C VAL A 88 1.85 4.36 5.76
N LEU A 89 1.82 3.71 6.92
CA LEU A 89 1.49 4.35 8.20
C LEU A 89 2.54 5.39 8.63
N ALA A 90 3.80 5.25 8.21
CA ALA A 90 4.86 6.18 8.54
C ALA A 90 4.86 7.44 7.65
N GLU A 91 4.55 7.29 6.36
CA GLU A 91 4.63 8.37 5.37
C GLU A 91 3.31 9.13 5.19
N PHE A 92 2.16 8.49 5.44
CA PHE A 92 0.85 9.06 5.21
C PHE A 92 0.05 9.18 6.52
N PRO A 93 -0.75 10.26 6.69
CA PRO A 93 -1.54 10.48 7.91
C PRO A 93 -2.83 9.62 7.92
N VAL A 94 -2.68 8.30 7.88
CA VAL A 94 -3.81 7.34 7.91
C VAL A 94 -3.80 6.55 9.23
N PRO A 95 -4.95 6.39 9.91
CA PRO A 95 -5.04 5.65 11.17
C PRO A 95 -4.97 4.13 11.03
N GLU A 96 -5.30 3.60 9.86
CA GLU A 96 -5.39 2.16 9.60
C GLU A 96 -5.08 1.89 8.13
N VAL A 97 -4.36 0.80 7.88
CA VAL A 97 -4.08 0.25 6.55
C VAL A 97 -4.32 -1.25 6.56
N LEU A 98 -4.89 -1.77 5.48
CA LEU A 98 -4.98 -3.19 5.16
C LEU A 98 -4.12 -3.44 3.93
N VAL A 99 -3.26 -4.47 4.00
CA VAL A 99 -2.37 -4.94 2.93
C VAL A 99 -2.59 -6.44 2.76
#